data_AF-A0A0J1BF85-F1
#
_entry.id   AF-A0A0J1BF85-F1
#
_cell.length_a   1.000
_cell.length_b   1.000
_cell.length_c   1.000
_cell.angle_alpha   90.00
_cell.angle_beta   90.00
_cell.angle_gamma   90.00
#
_symmetry.space_group_name_H-M   'P 1'
#
loop_
_entity.id
_entity.type
_entity.pdbx_description
1 polymer ?
#
loop_
_entity_poly.entity_id
_entity_poly.type
_entity_poly.pdbx_seq_one_letter_code
_entity_poly.pdbx_strand_id
1 'polypeptide(L)'
;MNSMKTLHSLREALHKKFGSITVDRQLCEQISVAIFTHQEDYISTTTLMRLFGLLPMDRNVFPPQIIEMIVRYTGHQTDGTLDALITAIKPLHKTPTRRI
;
A
#
# COMPACT_ATOMS: atom_id res chain seq x y z
N MET A 1 -13.55 3.62 6.84
CA MET A 1 -13.44 2.35 6.10
C MET A 1 -12.26 1.57 6.65
N ASN A 2 -12.38 0.26 6.93
CA ASN A 2 -11.36 -0.51 7.66
C ASN A 2 -10.06 -0.66 6.85
N SER A 3 -8.95 -0.10 7.33
CA SER A 3 -7.61 -0.19 6.72
C SER A 3 -7.18 -1.63 6.41
N MET A 4 -7.66 -2.59 7.19
CA MET A 4 -7.45 -4.03 6.98
C MET A 4 -8.05 -4.55 5.67
N LYS A 5 -9.21 -4.04 5.23
CA LYS A 5 -9.83 -4.45 3.95
C LYS A 5 -8.99 -3.97 2.77
N THR A 6 -8.46 -2.75 2.84
CA THR A 6 -7.59 -2.18 1.81
C THR A 6 -6.30 -2.99 1.65
N LEU A 7 -5.64 -3.36 2.76
CA LEU A 7 -4.42 -4.17 2.69
C LEU A 7 -4.66 -5.56 2.11
N HIS A 8 -5.78 -6.19 2.45
CA HIS A 8 -6.16 -7.46 1.85
C HIS A 8 -6.32 -7.35 0.33
N SER A 9 -7.08 -6.36 -0.14
CA SER A 9 -7.28 -6.13 -1.57
C SER A 9 -5.98 -5.86 -2.33
N LEU A 10 -5.04 -5.12 -1.72
CA LEU A 10 -3.72 -4.87 -2.33
C LEU A 10 -2.87 -6.13 -2.43
N ARG A 11 -2.89 -7.00 -1.41
CA ARG A 11 -2.20 -8.30 -1.46
C ARG A 11 -2.75 -9.16 -2.60
N GLU A 12 -4.06 -9.26 -2.70
CA GLU A 12 -4.71 -10.02 -3.77
C GLU A 12 -4.40 -9.46 -5.16
N ALA A 13 -4.40 -8.13 -5.31
CA ALA A 13 -4.03 -7.48 -6.56
C ALA A 13 -2.58 -7.78 -6.96
N LEU A 14 -1.64 -7.76 -6.01
CA LEU A 14 -0.24 -8.13 -6.24
C LEU A 14 -0.11 -9.63 -6.58
N HIS A 15 -0.80 -10.52 -5.87
CA HIS A 15 -0.82 -11.95 -6.18
C HIS A 15 -1.33 -12.21 -7.59
N LYS A 16 -2.45 -11.60 -7.96
CA LYS A 16 -3.05 -11.75 -9.29
C LYS A 16 -2.10 -11.26 -10.39
N LYS A 17 -1.38 -10.16 -10.14
CA LYS A 17 -0.46 -9.59 -11.13
C LYS A 17 0.82 -10.43 -11.32
N PHE A 18 1.35 -11.02 -10.25
CA PHE A 18 2.57 -11.86 -10.32
C PHE A 18 2.28 -13.35 -10.56
N GLY A 19 1.02 -13.80 -10.44
CA GLY A 19 0.65 -15.20 -10.60
C GLY A 19 1.27 -16.13 -9.57
N SER A 20 1.83 -15.60 -8.47
CA SER A 20 2.47 -16.42 -7.45
C SER A 20 1.46 -16.93 -6.42
N ILE A 21 1.57 -18.21 -6.10
CA ILE A 21 0.76 -18.90 -5.09
C ILE A 21 1.43 -18.80 -3.71
N THR A 22 2.74 -18.57 -3.69
CA THR A 22 3.55 -18.51 -2.47
C THR A 22 4.11 -17.12 -2.27
N VAL A 23 3.96 -16.59 -1.07
CA VAL A 23 4.65 -15.36 -0.66
C VAL A 23 5.91 -15.71 0.08
N ASP A 24 7.04 -15.31 -0.48
CA ASP A 24 8.34 -15.38 0.17
C ASP A 24 9.11 -14.06 -0.03
N ARG A 25 10.32 -14.04 0.49
CA ARG A 25 11.24 -12.91 0.31
C ARG A 25 11.56 -12.66 -1.17
N GLN A 26 11.70 -13.71 -1.96
CA GLN A 26 12.06 -13.60 -3.38
C GLN A 26 10.95 -12.90 -4.18
N LEU A 27 9.69 -13.25 -3.95
CA LEU A 27 8.54 -12.56 -4.54
C LEU A 27 8.52 -11.08 -4.11
N CYS A 28 8.81 -10.79 -2.84
CA CYS A 28 8.88 -9.40 -2.36
C CYS A 28 10.00 -8.61 -3.06
N GLU A 29 11.15 -9.23 -3.31
CA GLU A 29 12.25 -8.61 -4.07
C GLU A 29 11.84 -8.39 -5.54
N GLN A 30 11.19 -9.36 -6.17
CA GLN A 30 10.66 -9.22 -7.54
C GLN A 30 9.63 -8.09 -7.65
N ILE A 31 8.71 -7.98 -6.69
CA ILE A 31 7.73 -6.89 -6.64
C ILE A 31 8.45 -5.55 -6.47
N SER A 32 9.43 -5.46 -5.57
CA SER A 32 10.22 -4.25 -5.34
C SER A 32 10.90 -3.76 -6.62
N VAL A 33 11.60 -4.67 -7.31
CA VAL A 33 12.28 -4.40 -8.59
C VAL A 33 11.26 -3.99 -9.66
N ALA A 34 10.14 -4.71 -9.76
CA ALA A 34 9.15 -4.43 -10.79
C ALA A 34 8.49 -3.05 -10.60
N ILE A 35 8.21 -2.66 -9.35
CA ILE A 35 7.69 -1.32 -9.05
C ILE A 35 8.72 -0.25 -9.44
N PHE A 36 9.98 -0.45 -9.09
CA PHE A 36 11.08 0.44 -9.46
C PHE A 36 11.23 0.60 -10.98
N THR A 37 11.23 -0.51 -11.71
CA THR A 37 11.34 -0.47 -13.18
C THR A 37 10.14 0.17 -13.87
N HIS A 38 8.97 0.16 -13.24
CA HIS A 38 7.73 0.64 -13.86
C HIS A 38 7.39 2.10 -13.50
N GLN A 39 7.78 2.55 -12.31
CA GLN A 39 7.37 3.85 -11.76
C GLN A 39 8.55 4.76 -11.38
N GLU A 40 9.79 4.27 -11.48
CA GLU A 40 10.99 4.94 -10.94
C GLU A 40 10.91 5.20 -9.41
N ASP A 41 9.96 4.53 -8.74
CA ASP A 41 9.72 4.61 -7.30
C ASP A 41 10.10 3.28 -6.61
N TYR A 42 10.55 3.34 -5.35
CA TYR A 42 11.05 2.16 -4.63
C TYR A 42 10.24 1.81 -3.39
N ILE A 43 9.79 0.56 -3.30
CA ILE A 43 9.28 -0.06 -2.07
C ILE A 43 10.28 -1.08 -1.58
N SER A 44 10.74 -0.97 -0.33
CA SER A 44 11.68 -1.95 0.21
C SER A 44 11.05 -3.34 0.30
N THR A 45 11.88 -4.37 0.08
CA THR A 45 11.49 -5.77 0.29
C THR A 45 10.90 -6.00 1.68
N THR A 46 11.50 -5.42 2.72
CA THR A 46 10.99 -5.46 4.10
C THR A 46 9.58 -4.87 4.25
N THR A 47 9.29 -3.78 3.54
CA THR A 47 7.96 -3.16 3.51
C THR A 47 6.95 -4.10 2.87
N LEU A 48 7.32 -4.77 1.77
CA LEU A 48 6.49 -5.77 1.11
C LEU A 48 6.31 -7.04 1.96
N MET A 49 7.35 -7.49 2.64
CA MET A 49 7.27 -8.62 3.56
C MET A 49 6.30 -8.35 4.72
N ARG A 50 6.34 -7.14 5.29
CA ARG A 50 5.29 -6.69 6.24
C ARG A 50 3.92 -6.63 5.58
N LEU A 51 3.86 -6.19 4.32
CA LEU A 51 2.60 -6.10 3.58
C LEU A 51 1.98 -7.47 3.46
N PHE A 52 2.74 -8.51 3.14
CA PHE A 52 2.24 -9.88 3.06
C PHE A 52 2.14 -10.61 4.40
N GLY A 53 2.51 -9.98 5.51
CA GLY A 53 2.45 -10.59 6.84
C GLY A 53 3.59 -11.58 7.14
N LEU A 54 4.66 -11.57 6.35
CA LEU A 54 5.89 -12.33 6.61
C LEU A 54 6.70 -11.75 7.79
N LEU A 55 6.48 -10.48 8.11
CA LEU A 55 7.12 -9.79 9.23
C LEU A 55 6.07 -9.09 10.10
N PRO A 56 6.29 -8.99 11.41
CA PRO A 56 5.42 -8.23 12.29
C PRO A 56 5.38 -6.76 11.88
N MET A 57 4.19 -6.17 12.00
CA MET A 57 3.94 -4.78 11.65
C MET A 57 3.94 -3.95 12.93
N ASP A 58 4.99 -3.15 13.14
CA ASP A 58 5.22 -2.47 14.43
C ASP A 58 4.14 -1.44 14.79
N ARG A 59 3.43 -0.85 13.81
CA ARG A 59 2.32 0.10 14.02
C ARG A 59 1.35 0.02 12.84
N ASN A 60 0.05 -0.02 13.14
CA ASN A 60 -1.08 -0.43 12.28
C ASN A 60 -1.36 0.35 10.98
N VAL A 61 -0.42 1.09 10.39
CA VAL A 61 -0.71 1.88 9.17
C VAL A 61 0.48 1.84 8.22
N PHE A 62 0.27 1.22 7.05
CA PHE A 62 1.18 1.42 5.91
C PHE A 62 1.15 2.90 5.53
N PRO A 63 2.30 3.53 5.24
CA PRO A 63 2.32 4.90 4.76
C PRO A 63 1.41 5.02 3.52
N PRO A 64 0.60 6.08 3.41
CA PRO A 64 -0.31 6.27 2.27
C PRO A 64 0.45 6.19 0.95
N GLN A 65 1.66 6.74 0.88
CA GLN A 65 2.48 6.69 -0.34
C GLN A 65 2.75 5.26 -0.81
N ILE A 66 2.97 4.31 0.11
CA ILE A 66 3.17 2.90 -0.24
C ILE A 66 1.90 2.29 -0.83
N ILE A 67 0.74 2.63 -0.24
CA ILE A 67 -0.57 2.20 -0.76
C ILE A 67 -0.78 2.74 -2.17
N GLU A 68 -0.55 4.04 -2.38
CA GLU A 68 -0.69 4.67 -3.70
C GLU A 68 0.19 4.02 -4.75
N MET A 69 1.44 3.73 -4.40
CA MET A 69 2.41 3.14 -5.31
C MET A 69 1.99 1.74 -5.75
N ILE A 70 1.51 0.92 -4.80
CA ILE A 70 0.96 -0.41 -5.10
C ILE A 70 -0.32 -0.32 -5.93
N VAL A 71 -1.20 0.63 -5.63
CA VAL A 71 -2.44 0.87 -6.40
C VAL A 71 -2.09 1.24 -7.85
N ARG A 72 -1.21 2.24 -8.03
CA ARG A 72 -0.70 2.64 -9.35
C ARG A 72 -0.07 1.47 -10.09
N TYR A 73 0.69 0.62 -9.37
CA TYR A 73 1.40 -0.48 -9.99
C TYR A 73 0.46 -1.60 -10.41
N THR A 74 -0.47 -1.98 -9.55
CA THR A 74 -1.43 -3.06 -9.83
C THR A 74 -2.51 -2.65 -10.82
N GLY A 75 -2.66 -1.35 -11.12
CA GLY A 75 -3.78 -0.83 -11.90
C GLY A 75 -5.11 -1.04 -11.20
N HIS A 76 -5.09 -1.27 -9.87
CA HIS A 76 -6.28 -1.52 -9.08
C HIS A 76 -7.06 -0.20 -8.97
N GLN A 77 -8.15 -0.05 -9.72
CA GLN A 77 -9.00 1.12 -9.59
C GLN A 77 -9.70 1.07 -8.23
N THR A 78 -9.13 1.75 -7.25
CA THR A 78 -9.79 2.00 -5.98
C THR A 78 -10.89 3.02 -6.23
N ASP A 79 -12.09 2.54 -6.54
CA ASP A 79 -13.31 3.31 -6.79
C ASP A 79 -13.46 4.43 -5.73
N GLY A 80 -13.15 5.68 -6.10
CA GLY A 80 -13.17 6.86 -5.23
C GLY A 80 -12.29 6.85 -3.97
N THR A 81 -11.38 5.87 -3.79
CA THR A 81 -10.81 5.59 -2.45
C THR A 81 -9.43 6.19 -2.20
N LEU A 82 -8.68 6.56 -3.24
CA LEU A 82 -7.33 7.12 -3.10
C LEU A 82 -7.36 8.47 -2.37
N ASP A 83 -8.22 9.39 -2.80
CA ASP A 83 -8.44 10.68 -2.10
C ASP A 83 -8.97 10.51 -0.69
N ALA A 84 -9.84 9.52 -0.45
CA ALA A 84 -10.37 9.23 0.87
C ALA A 84 -9.31 8.61 1.82
N LEU A 85 -8.39 7.80 1.29
CA LEU A 85 -7.25 7.23 2.04
C LEU A 85 -6.21 8.30 2.34
N ILE A 86 -5.84 9.13 1.37
CA ILE A 86 -4.94 10.28 1.58
C ILE A 86 -5.53 11.24 2.63
N THR A 87 -6.85 11.49 2.57
CA THR A 87 -7.57 12.32 3.55
C THR A 87 -7.65 11.65 4.92
N ALA A 88 -7.85 10.33 5.01
CA ALA A 88 -7.93 9.61 6.28
C ALA A 88 -6.57 9.43 6.97
N ILE A 89 -5.46 9.48 6.23
CA ILE A 89 -4.11 9.28 6.76
C ILE A 89 -3.37 10.62 6.96
N LYS A 90 -3.93 11.75 6.52
CA LYS A 90 -3.51 13.07 7.00
C LYS A 90 -3.67 13.10 8.53
N PRO A 91 -2.61 13.36 9.32
CA PRO A 91 -2.77 13.54 10.74
C PRO A 91 -3.72 14.70 10.95
N LEU A 92 -4.61 14.52 11.93
CA LEU A 92 -5.51 15.50 12.51
C LEU A 92 -4.69 16.69 13.06
N HIS A 93 -4.08 17.49 12.16
CA HIS A 93 -3.35 18.68 12.51
C HIS A 93 -4.15 19.91 12.08
N LYS A 94 -4.95 20.34 13.06
CA LYS A 94 -5.44 21.70 13.32
C LYS A 94 -6.53 22.22 12.38
N THR A 95 -7.74 22.18 12.91
CA THR A 95 -8.67 23.32 12.83
C THR A 95 -7.92 24.63 13.11
N PRO A 96 -8.34 25.70 12.43
CA PRO A 96 -8.75 26.87 13.19
C PRO A 96 -10.21 27.17 12.89
N THR A 97 -11.00 27.15 13.96
CA THR A 97 -12.29 27.81 14.09
C THR A 97 -12.24 29.18 13.39
N ARG A 98 -13.04 29.36 12.34
CA ARG A 98 -13.42 30.71 11.89
C ARG A 98 -14.92 30.85 12.10
N ARG A 99 -15.29 31.22 13.34
CA ARG A 99 -16.56 31.88 13.60
C ARG A 99 -16.50 33.24 12.91
N ILE A 100 -17.49 33.53 12.09
CA ILE A 100 -17.90 34.89 11.72
C ILE A 100 -19.33 35.02 12.20
#